data_AF-A0A0Q5L8H8-F1
#
_entry.id   AF-A0A0Q5L8H8-F1
#
_cell.length_a   1.000
_cell.length_b   1.000
_cell.length_c   1.000
_cell.angle_alpha   90.00
_cell.angle_beta   90.00
_cell.angle_gamma   90.00
#
_symmetry.space_group_name_H-M   'P 1'
#
loop_
_entity.id
_entity.type
_entity.pdbx_description
1 polymer ?
#
loop_
_entity_poly.entity_id
_entity_poly.type
_entity_poly.pdbx_seq_one_letter_code
_entity_poly.pdbx_strand_id
1 'polypeptide(L)'
;MVEKRPAGGPITVMTSGASLMPTDSGERVELAVEVLDGQQGAARVALGIVCDDMATNRRVPPVGAPWRNSEPFLTGTRISAIMVTPSRWGASFDDVRADDGAVIGHVRTLRMLTDAEAGFASTKGWDALVAEAGSVDALLDVTRDDAASSPGLAGNAPVFLSKLHAEHPPRWITFTGSDLQSVTGLESEEYMNDSANHEVWSVDSFVARFPWVAAFVREAKSGQTGLFTDASGAYVLEDD
;
A
#
# COMPACT_ATOMS: atom_id res chain seq x y z
N MET A 1 -23.22 -9.29 8.90
CA MET A 1 -22.82 -7.90 8.60
C MET A 1 -23.99 -6.97 8.84
N VAL A 2 -23.73 -5.73 9.22
CA VAL A 2 -24.70 -4.68 9.52
C VAL A 2 -24.39 -3.46 8.64
N GLU A 3 -25.40 -2.86 8.04
CA GLU A 3 -25.27 -1.61 7.27
C GLU A 3 -25.89 -0.46 8.06
N LYS A 4 -25.20 0.68 8.11
CA LYS A 4 -25.64 1.92 8.74
C LYS A 4 -25.60 3.06 7.74
N ARG A 5 -26.62 3.93 7.80
CA ARG A 5 -26.80 5.10 6.93
C ARG A 5 -26.92 6.37 7.79
N PRO A 6 -25.81 6.83 8.40
CA PRO A 6 -25.83 8.06 9.18
C PRO A 6 -26.25 9.25 8.31
N ALA A 7 -27.06 10.16 8.87
CA ALA A 7 -27.51 11.34 8.15
C ALA A 7 -26.31 12.22 7.78
N GLY A 8 -26.15 12.53 6.47
CA GLY A 8 -25.04 13.34 5.97
C GLY A 8 -23.67 12.67 6.02
N GLY A 9 -23.60 11.35 6.26
CA GLY A 9 -22.36 10.58 6.28
C GLY A 9 -22.31 9.47 5.21
N PRO A 10 -21.15 8.81 5.05
CA PRO A 10 -21.02 7.66 4.17
C PRO A 10 -21.85 6.47 4.66
N ILE A 11 -22.04 5.48 3.78
CA ILE A 11 -22.54 4.18 4.20
C ILE A 11 -21.46 3.47 5.00
N THR A 12 -21.79 3.00 6.20
CA THR A 12 -20.89 2.20 7.03
C THR A 12 -21.36 0.75 7.04
N VAL A 13 -20.53 -0.16 6.54
CA VAL A 13 -20.76 -1.61 6.59
C VAL A 13 -19.86 -2.19 7.66
N MET A 14 -20.45 -2.96 8.58
CA MET A 14 -19.75 -3.50 9.75
C MET A 14 -19.92 -5.01 9.84
N THR A 15 -18.93 -5.68 10.41
CA THR A 15 -19.10 -7.06 10.86
C THR A 15 -20.03 -7.11 12.07
N SER A 16 -20.55 -8.30 12.32
CA SER A 16 -21.26 -8.62 13.55
C SER A 16 -20.90 -10.07 13.86
N GLY A 17 -19.96 -10.24 14.78
CA GLY A 17 -19.38 -11.53 15.14
C GLY A 17 -17.91 -11.70 14.81
N ALA A 18 -17.23 -10.72 14.17
CA ALA A 18 -15.77 -10.81 13.99
C ALA A 18 -15.06 -10.80 15.36
N SER A 19 -15.66 -10.14 16.35
CA SER A 19 -15.17 -10.09 17.72
C SER A 19 -15.19 -11.43 18.45
N LEU A 20 -15.86 -12.45 17.89
CA LEU A 20 -15.93 -13.81 18.43
C LEU A 20 -14.81 -14.71 17.88
N MET A 21 -14.06 -14.26 16.87
CA MET A 21 -12.94 -15.02 16.32
C MET A 21 -11.81 -15.10 17.35
N PRO A 22 -11.18 -16.27 17.53
CA PRO A 22 -10.06 -16.41 18.45
C PRO A 22 -8.83 -15.69 17.90
N THR A 23 -8.33 -14.71 18.65
CA THR A 23 -7.04 -14.05 18.38
C THR A 23 -6.04 -14.36 19.48
N ASP A 24 -4.75 -14.42 19.14
CA ASP A 24 -3.68 -14.72 20.09
C ASP A 24 -3.47 -13.58 21.11
N SER A 25 -3.81 -12.35 20.72
CA SER A 25 -3.86 -11.18 21.62
C SER A 25 -5.05 -11.21 22.59
N GLY A 26 -6.11 -11.98 22.30
CA GLY A 26 -7.37 -11.96 23.04
C GLY A 26 -8.23 -10.70 22.82
N GLU A 27 -7.72 -9.69 22.11
CA GLU A 27 -8.47 -8.51 21.68
C GLU A 27 -9.72 -8.90 20.89
N ARG A 28 -10.82 -8.21 21.21
CA ARG A 28 -12.12 -8.36 20.54
C ARG A 28 -12.36 -7.17 19.62
N VAL A 29 -12.42 -7.44 18.32
CA VAL A 29 -12.61 -6.39 17.33
C VAL A 29 -13.77 -6.68 16.40
N GLU A 30 -14.61 -5.68 16.15
CA GLU A 30 -15.44 -5.64 14.95
C GLU A 30 -14.73 -4.79 13.90
N LEU A 31 -15.03 -5.05 12.63
CA LEU A 31 -14.49 -4.33 11.49
C LEU A 31 -15.58 -3.45 10.89
N ALA A 32 -15.19 -2.27 10.42
CA ALA A 32 -16.06 -1.34 9.72
C ALA A 32 -15.41 -0.84 8.43
N VAL A 33 -16.19 -0.61 7.39
CA VAL A 33 -15.76 0.05 6.16
C VAL A 33 -16.75 1.17 5.85
N GLU A 34 -16.23 2.33 5.47
CA GLU A 34 -17.02 3.47 5.00
C GLU A 34 -16.89 3.60 3.48
N VAL A 35 -18.01 3.71 2.77
CA VAL A 35 -18.07 3.85 1.30
C VAL A 35 -19.19 4.79 0.86
N LEU A 36 -19.15 5.22 -0.40
CA LEU A 36 -20.28 5.90 -1.04
C LEU A 36 -21.48 4.94 -1.23
N ASP A 37 -22.68 5.50 -1.34
CA ASP A 37 -23.87 4.69 -1.63
C ASP A 37 -23.76 4.05 -3.02
N GLY A 38 -24.13 2.78 -3.13
CA GLY A 38 -23.91 1.94 -4.30
C GLY A 38 -22.60 1.15 -4.30
N GLN A 39 -21.66 1.45 -3.40
CA GLN A 39 -20.34 0.78 -3.31
C GLN A 39 -20.23 -0.24 -2.15
N GLN A 40 -21.34 -0.65 -1.55
CA GLN A 40 -21.37 -1.60 -0.43
C GLN A 40 -20.74 -2.96 -0.76
N GLY A 41 -20.73 -3.36 -2.04
CA GLY A 41 -20.05 -4.57 -2.50
C GLY A 41 -18.55 -4.54 -2.22
N ALA A 42 -17.90 -3.39 -2.47
CA ALA A 42 -16.49 -3.18 -2.18
C ALA A 42 -16.18 -3.32 -0.69
N ALA A 43 -17.04 -2.72 0.16
CA ALA A 43 -16.92 -2.85 1.60
C ALA A 43 -17.00 -4.32 2.07
N ARG A 44 -17.90 -5.13 1.49
CA ARG A 44 -18.00 -6.55 1.84
C ARG A 44 -16.75 -7.35 1.46
N VAL A 45 -16.15 -7.05 0.31
CA VAL A 45 -14.89 -7.69 -0.12
C VAL A 45 -13.76 -7.36 0.86
N ALA A 46 -13.57 -6.08 1.20
CA ALA A 46 -12.53 -5.67 2.15
C ALA A 46 -12.71 -6.31 3.54
N LEU A 47 -13.95 -6.34 4.05
CA LEU A 47 -14.27 -7.03 5.31
C LEU A 47 -13.96 -8.53 5.23
N GLY A 48 -14.31 -9.19 4.11
CA GLY A 48 -14.03 -10.60 3.89
C GLY A 48 -12.53 -10.90 3.94
N ILE A 49 -11.72 -10.15 3.19
CA ILE A 49 -10.26 -10.28 3.14
C ILE A 49 -9.66 -10.21 4.56
N VAL A 50 -10.04 -9.19 5.34
CA VAL A 50 -9.47 -9.01 6.68
C VAL A 50 -10.02 -10.06 7.65
N CYS A 51 -11.28 -10.47 7.55
CA CYS A 51 -11.81 -11.58 8.35
C CYS A 51 -11.09 -12.90 8.07
N ASP A 52 -10.82 -13.21 6.80
CA ASP A 52 -10.10 -14.43 6.41
C ASP A 52 -8.66 -14.41 6.94
N ASP A 53 -8.00 -13.25 6.88
CA ASP A 53 -6.68 -13.04 7.50
C ASP A 53 -6.70 -13.20 9.03
N MET A 54 -7.67 -12.59 9.72
CA MET A 54 -7.84 -12.75 11.17
C MET A 54 -8.06 -14.21 11.55
N ALA A 55 -8.91 -14.94 10.82
CA ALA A 55 -9.22 -16.34 11.09
C ALA A 55 -8.02 -17.26 10.81
N THR A 56 -7.31 -17.02 9.70
CA THR A 56 -6.16 -17.82 9.28
C THR A 56 -4.96 -17.60 10.19
N ASN A 57 -4.66 -16.34 10.50
CA ASN A 57 -3.45 -15.94 11.22
C ASN A 57 -3.68 -15.66 12.70
N ARG A 58 -4.91 -15.84 13.20
CA ARG A 58 -5.31 -15.65 14.60
C ARG A 58 -4.85 -14.31 15.19
N ARG A 59 -4.88 -13.25 14.39
CA ARG A 59 -4.37 -11.93 14.77
C ARG A 59 -5.41 -10.85 14.58
N VAL A 60 -5.25 -9.74 15.29
CA VAL A 60 -5.97 -8.51 14.98
C VAL A 60 -5.24 -7.72 13.89
N PRO A 61 -5.98 -6.99 13.06
CA PRO A 61 -5.37 -6.18 12.02
C PRO A 61 -4.63 -4.96 12.64
N PRO A 62 -3.29 -4.79 12.47
CA PRO A 62 -2.54 -3.63 12.94
C PRO A 62 -3.10 -2.29 12.46
N VAL A 63 -3.11 -1.33 13.36
CA VAL A 63 -3.44 0.07 13.07
C VAL A 63 -2.24 0.75 12.41
N GLY A 64 -2.48 1.50 11.34
CA GLY A 64 -1.43 2.32 10.74
C GLY A 64 -0.52 1.61 9.73
N ALA A 65 -0.71 0.31 9.50
CA ALA A 65 0.07 -0.47 8.54
C ALA A 65 -0.83 -0.98 7.39
N PRO A 66 -0.59 -0.56 6.13
CA PRO A 66 -1.36 -1.07 5.00
C PRO A 66 -1.01 -2.52 4.65
N TRP A 67 -2.03 -3.35 4.43
CA TRP A 67 -1.92 -4.59 3.65
C TRP A 67 -1.99 -4.25 2.18
N ARG A 68 -0.93 -4.55 1.45
CA ARG A 68 -0.84 -4.32 0.01
C ARG A 68 -0.93 -5.65 -0.73
N ASN A 69 -1.59 -5.62 -1.87
CA ASN A 69 -1.61 -6.72 -2.83
C ASN A 69 -1.02 -6.21 -4.15
N SER A 70 -0.44 -7.11 -4.93
CA SER A 70 0.07 -6.79 -6.27
C SER A 70 -1.05 -6.41 -7.23
N GLU A 71 -2.24 -7.01 -7.05
CA GLU A 71 -3.42 -6.76 -7.87
C GLU A 71 -4.55 -6.08 -7.08
N PRO A 72 -5.39 -5.27 -7.76
CA PRO A 72 -6.58 -4.71 -7.14
C PRO A 72 -7.54 -5.78 -6.60
N PHE A 73 -8.10 -5.55 -5.40
CA PHE A 73 -9.10 -6.43 -4.78
C PHE A 73 -10.45 -6.40 -5.51
N LEU A 74 -10.69 -5.33 -6.27
CA LEU A 74 -11.94 -5.10 -6.98
C LEU A 74 -11.62 -4.89 -8.46
N THR A 75 -12.16 -5.77 -9.30
CA THR A 75 -11.98 -5.71 -10.76
C THR A 75 -12.37 -4.33 -11.30
N GLY A 76 -11.50 -3.74 -12.12
CA GLY A 76 -11.73 -2.44 -12.74
C GLY A 76 -11.49 -1.24 -11.81
N THR A 77 -10.91 -1.45 -10.63
CA THR A 77 -10.49 -0.36 -9.73
C THR A 77 -8.98 -0.36 -9.53
N ARG A 78 -8.46 0.69 -8.88
CA ARG A 78 -7.06 0.80 -8.46
C ARG A 78 -6.86 0.39 -7.00
N ILE A 79 -7.90 -0.09 -6.33
CA ILE A 79 -7.86 -0.42 -4.90
C ILE A 79 -7.15 -1.75 -4.69
N SER A 80 -5.89 -1.69 -4.25
CA SER A 80 -5.03 -2.86 -4.02
C SER A 80 -4.50 -2.92 -2.58
N ALA A 81 -4.92 -2.00 -1.70
CA ALA A 81 -4.49 -1.99 -0.32
C ALA A 81 -5.63 -1.72 0.68
N ILE A 82 -5.49 -2.26 1.89
CA ILE A 82 -6.38 -2.03 3.03
C ILE A 82 -5.53 -1.53 4.20
N MET A 83 -6.01 -0.55 4.95
CA MET A 83 -5.32 -0.04 6.15
C MET A 83 -6.32 0.17 7.28
N VAL A 84 -5.94 -0.14 8.51
CA VAL A 84 -6.78 0.19 9.69
C VAL A 84 -6.46 1.58 10.18
N THR A 85 -7.49 2.40 10.39
CA THR A 85 -7.40 3.77 10.90
C THR A 85 -8.42 4.02 12.00
N PRO A 86 -8.28 5.09 12.81
CA PRO A 86 -9.40 5.63 13.57
C PRO A 86 -10.59 5.96 12.65
N SER A 87 -11.82 5.84 13.16
CA SER A 87 -12.98 6.28 12.39
C SER A 87 -13.09 7.79 12.36
N ARG A 88 -13.85 8.32 11.40
CA ARG A 88 -14.25 9.73 11.40
C ARG A 88 -15.17 10.10 12.57
N TRP A 89 -15.79 9.10 13.19
CA TRP A 89 -16.76 9.25 14.27
C TRP A 89 -16.08 9.28 15.65
N GLY A 90 -14.78 9.01 15.70
CA GLY A 90 -13.94 9.07 16.90
C GLY A 90 -14.21 7.96 17.91
N ALA A 91 -13.62 8.12 19.10
CA ALA A 91 -13.60 7.09 20.15
C ALA A 91 -14.99 6.57 20.57
N SER A 92 -16.03 7.40 20.45
CA SER A 92 -17.40 6.98 20.77
C SER A 92 -17.96 5.89 19.84
N PHE A 93 -17.39 5.77 18.65
CA PHE A 93 -17.67 4.69 17.69
C PHE A 93 -16.59 3.61 17.75
N ASP A 94 -15.31 4.02 17.89
CA ASP A 94 -14.17 3.09 17.86
C ASP A 94 -14.08 2.19 19.10
N ASP A 95 -14.62 2.62 20.24
CA ASP A 95 -14.64 1.82 21.47
C ASP A 95 -15.99 1.15 21.69
N VAL A 96 -15.97 -0.16 21.94
CA VAL A 96 -17.12 -0.89 22.48
C VAL A 96 -17.00 -0.90 23.99
N ARG A 97 -18.00 -0.36 24.68
CA ARG A 97 -17.99 -0.20 26.14
C ARG A 97 -19.07 -1.03 26.82
N ALA A 98 -18.76 -1.51 28.03
CA ALA A 98 -19.73 -2.07 28.96
C ALA A 98 -20.54 -0.96 29.64
N ASP A 99 -21.59 -1.34 30.36
CA ASP A 99 -22.50 -0.43 31.06
C ASP A 99 -21.79 0.42 32.13
N ASP A 100 -20.68 -0.07 32.70
CA ASP A 100 -19.83 0.65 33.65
C ASP A 100 -18.83 1.62 32.99
N GLY A 101 -18.84 1.69 31.65
CA GLY A 101 -17.98 2.53 30.84
C GLY A 101 -16.62 1.91 30.48
N ALA A 102 -16.29 0.71 30.96
CA ALA A 102 -15.05 0.01 30.63
C ALA A 102 -15.04 -0.39 29.14
N VAL A 103 -13.90 -0.24 28.47
CA VAL A 103 -13.73 -0.69 27.08
C VAL A 103 -13.57 -2.21 27.05
N ILE A 104 -14.45 -2.88 26.31
CA ILE A 104 -14.52 -4.35 26.20
C ILE A 104 -14.18 -4.86 24.79
N GLY A 105 -13.93 -3.95 23.86
CA GLY A 105 -13.54 -4.25 22.48
C GLY A 105 -13.44 -2.97 21.66
N HIS A 106 -13.10 -3.14 20.39
CA HIS A 106 -12.94 -2.01 19.47
C HIS A 106 -13.66 -2.25 18.14
N VAL A 107 -14.00 -1.16 17.46
CA VAL A 107 -14.33 -1.15 16.04
C VAL A 107 -13.10 -0.66 15.28
N ARG A 108 -12.55 -1.49 14.40
CA ARG A 108 -11.41 -1.14 13.53
C ARG A 108 -11.95 -0.71 12.17
N THR A 109 -11.75 0.57 11.82
CA THR A 109 -12.19 1.09 10.52
C THR A 109 -11.14 0.79 9.47
N LEU A 110 -11.55 0.09 8.41
CA LEU A 110 -10.72 -0.27 7.27
C LEU A 110 -10.86 0.79 6.17
N ARG A 111 -9.73 1.22 5.63
CA ARG A 111 -9.60 2.14 4.50
C ARG A 111 -9.08 1.38 3.30
N MET A 112 -9.83 1.42 2.21
CA MET A 112 -9.43 0.90 0.91
C MET A 112 -8.59 1.95 0.19
N LEU A 113 -7.36 1.59 -0.16
CA LEU A 113 -6.36 2.48 -0.72
C LEU A 113 -5.88 1.97 -2.08
N THR A 114 -5.46 2.88 -2.95
CA THR A 114 -4.62 2.52 -4.09
C THR A 114 -3.21 2.20 -3.62
N ASP A 115 -2.41 1.55 -4.48
CA ASP A 115 -1.02 1.24 -4.14
C ASP A 115 -0.20 2.50 -3.82
N ALA A 116 -0.43 3.58 -4.57
CA ALA A 116 0.25 4.85 -4.39
C ALA A 116 -0.07 5.49 -3.03
N GLU A 117 -1.35 5.49 -2.66
CA GLU A 117 -1.83 5.99 -1.37
C GLU A 117 -1.29 5.14 -0.20
N ALA A 118 -1.23 3.81 -0.37
CA ALA A 118 -0.66 2.91 0.62
C ALA A 118 0.85 3.12 0.81
N GLY A 119 1.59 3.35 -0.27
CA GLY A 119 3.01 3.73 -0.22
C GLY A 119 3.22 5.06 0.49
N PHE A 120 2.36 6.04 0.20
CA PHE A 120 2.37 7.34 0.89
C PHE A 120 2.08 7.18 2.38
N ALA A 121 1.00 6.50 2.75
CA ALA A 121 0.61 6.29 4.14
C ALA A 121 1.66 5.49 4.93
N SER A 122 2.31 4.50 4.32
CA SER A 122 3.40 3.75 4.95
C SER A 122 4.59 4.64 5.30
N THR A 123 4.84 5.67 4.49
CA THR A 123 6.00 6.57 4.65
C THR A 123 5.70 7.78 5.53
N LYS A 124 4.51 8.38 5.35
CA LYS A 124 4.14 9.68 5.92
C LYS A 124 3.05 9.59 6.99
N GLY A 125 2.40 8.43 7.12
CA GLY A 125 1.28 8.20 8.03
C GLY A 125 -0.08 8.57 7.43
N TRP A 126 -1.13 8.09 8.11
CA TRP A 126 -2.53 8.30 7.71
C TRP A 126 -2.94 9.78 7.67
N ASP A 127 -2.60 10.55 8.70
CA ASP A 127 -3.02 11.95 8.80
C ASP A 127 -2.43 12.80 7.66
N ALA A 128 -1.19 12.49 7.25
CA ALA A 128 -0.57 13.13 6.09
C ALA A 128 -1.28 12.76 4.78
N LEU A 129 -1.70 11.49 4.63
CA LEU A 129 -2.47 11.05 3.45
C LEU A 129 -3.81 11.79 3.38
N VAL A 130 -4.52 11.92 4.50
CA VAL A 130 -5.80 12.65 4.56
C VAL A 130 -5.61 14.13 4.20
N ALA A 131 -4.52 14.75 4.66
CA ALA A 131 -4.20 16.12 4.30
C ALA A 131 -3.88 16.28 2.81
N GLU A 132 -3.10 15.36 2.23
CA GLU A 132 -2.76 15.34 0.81
C GLU A 132 -3.99 15.14 -0.08
N ALA A 133 -4.87 14.20 0.30
CA ALA A 133 -6.14 13.96 -0.37
C ALA A 133 -7.16 15.11 -0.15
N GLY A 134 -6.85 16.08 0.70
CA GLY A 134 -7.71 17.20 1.08
C GLY A 134 -8.80 16.86 2.10
N SER A 135 -9.27 15.61 2.14
CA SER A 135 -10.17 15.11 3.20
C SER A 135 -10.25 13.58 3.16
N VAL A 136 -10.80 12.99 4.23
CA VAL A 136 -11.13 11.56 4.25
C VAL A 136 -12.22 11.20 3.23
N ASP A 137 -13.04 12.17 2.81
CA ASP A 137 -14.11 11.92 1.83
C ASP A 137 -13.57 11.66 0.43
N ALA A 138 -12.42 12.25 0.09
CA ALA A 138 -11.71 11.98 -1.16
C ALA A 138 -11.22 10.52 -1.25
N LEU A 139 -11.18 9.79 -0.13
CA LEU A 139 -10.74 8.39 -0.05
C LEU A 139 -11.90 7.38 0.03
N LEU A 140 -13.16 7.83 -0.05
CA LEU A 140 -14.34 6.95 0.06
C LEU A 140 -14.73 6.28 -1.24
N ASP A 141 -14.57 6.98 -2.37
CA ASP A 141 -14.92 6.45 -3.68
C ASP A 141 -13.92 5.36 -4.09
N VAL A 142 -14.36 4.12 -4.23
CA VAL A 142 -13.48 3.01 -4.63
C VAL A 142 -13.13 3.01 -6.12
N THR A 143 -13.78 3.86 -6.92
CA THR A 143 -13.51 4.02 -8.36
C THR A 143 -12.57 5.19 -8.65
N ARG A 144 -12.09 5.89 -7.62
CA ARG A 144 -11.18 7.02 -7.76
C ARG A 144 -9.84 6.62 -8.38
N ASP A 145 -9.18 7.61 -8.95
CA ASP A 145 -7.73 7.60 -9.20
C ASP A 145 -6.94 7.88 -7.91
N ASP A 146 -5.61 7.87 -8.00
CA ASP A 146 -4.73 8.06 -6.85
C ASP A 146 -4.97 9.46 -6.22
N ALA A 147 -5.45 9.53 -4.98
CA ALA A 147 -5.66 10.80 -4.27
C ALA A 147 -4.35 11.39 -3.70
N ALA A 148 -3.31 10.56 -3.65
CA ALA A 148 -1.94 10.97 -3.33
C ALA A 148 -0.96 10.21 -4.21
N SER A 149 0.08 10.89 -4.68
CA SER A 149 1.19 10.22 -5.35
C SER A 149 2.03 9.48 -4.31
N SER A 150 2.46 8.26 -4.58
CA SER A 150 3.49 7.63 -3.73
C SER A 150 4.70 8.56 -3.71
N PRO A 151 5.32 8.81 -2.56
CA PRO A 151 6.65 9.36 -2.56
C PRO A 151 7.49 8.42 -3.42
N GLY A 152 8.22 8.97 -4.40
CA GLY A 152 9.29 8.23 -5.05
C GLY A 152 10.27 7.71 -4.00
N LEU A 153 11.11 6.75 -4.36
CA LEU A 153 12.08 6.16 -3.44
C LEU A 153 12.86 7.24 -2.69
N ALA A 154 13.01 7.06 -1.37
CA ALA A 154 13.87 7.93 -0.58
C ALA A 154 15.29 7.91 -1.15
N GLY A 155 15.99 9.04 -1.14
CA GLY A 155 17.34 9.15 -1.70
C GLY A 155 18.35 8.17 -1.09
N ASN A 156 18.13 7.74 0.16
CA ASN A 156 18.94 6.74 0.85
C ASN A 156 18.43 5.29 0.70
N ALA A 157 17.36 5.04 -0.05
CA ALA A 157 16.88 3.69 -0.32
C ALA A 157 17.93 2.90 -1.12
N PRO A 158 18.03 1.56 -0.92
CA PRO A 158 19.04 0.76 -1.58
C PRO A 158 18.71 0.54 -3.06
N VAL A 159 19.76 0.52 -3.86
CA VAL A 159 19.77 0.08 -5.26
C VAL A 159 20.72 -1.10 -5.33
N PHE A 160 20.19 -2.30 -5.62
CA PHE A 160 20.99 -3.48 -5.92
C PHE A 160 21.35 -3.45 -7.39
N LEU A 161 22.65 -3.42 -7.69
CA LEU A 161 23.10 -3.23 -9.06
C LEU A 161 24.24 -4.17 -9.44
N SER A 162 24.27 -4.54 -10.71
CA SER A 162 25.37 -5.29 -11.31
C SER A 162 26.65 -4.44 -11.37
N LYS A 163 27.80 -5.03 -11.01
CA LYS A 163 29.10 -4.36 -11.14
C LYS A 163 29.47 -4.03 -12.59
N LEU A 164 28.78 -4.61 -13.59
CA LEU A 164 28.93 -4.21 -14.99
C LEU A 164 28.57 -2.74 -15.24
N HIS A 165 27.86 -2.09 -14.30
CA HIS A 165 27.59 -0.65 -14.37
C HIS A 165 28.84 0.25 -14.28
N ALA A 166 30.00 -0.31 -13.93
CA ALA A 166 31.27 0.39 -14.08
C ALA A 166 31.54 0.79 -15.54
N GLU A 167 31.13 -0.04 -16.50
CA GLU A 167 31.43 0.10 -17.92
C GLU A 167 30.18 0.30 -18.80
N HIS A 168 29.02 -0.15 -18.32
CA HIS A 168 27.78 -0.15 -19.10
C HIS A 168 26.64 0.61 -18.41
N PRO A 169 25.87 1.44 -19.15
CA PRO A 169 24.73 2.12 -18.55
C PRO A 169 23.64 1.15 -18.07
N PRO A 170 22.78 1.56 -17.12
CA PRO A 170 21.54 0.86 -16.83
C PRO A 170 20.73 0.57 -18.09
N ARG A 171 20.07 -0.58 -18.12
CA ARG A 171 19.18 -0.94 -19.22
C ARG A 171 17.82 -1.38 -18.72
N TRP A 172 17.77 -2.20 -17.68
CA TRP A 172 16.55 -2.51 -16.95
C TRP A 172 16.68 -2.03 -15.52
N ILE A 173 15.66 -1.31 -15.05
CA ILE A 173 15.55 -0.86 -13.67
C ILE A 173 14.20 -1.28 -13.14
N THR A 174 14.17 -2.10 -12.10
CA THR A 174 12.94 -2.60 -11.48
C THR A 174 12.76 -1.95 -10.12
N PHE A 175 11.57 -1.41 -9.84
CA PHE A 175 11.21 -0.98 -8.49
C PHE A 175 10.44 -2.10 -7.78
N THR A 176 11.05 -2.69 -6.75
CA THR A 176 10.45 -3.82 -6.02
C THR A 176 9.35 -3.39 -5.04
N GLY A 177 9.22 -2.08 -4.78
CA GLY A 177 8.33 -1.51 -3.76
C GLY A 177 9.07 -1.00 -2.52
N SER A 178 10.30 -1.46 -2.29
CA SER A 178 11.20 -0.99 -1.23
C SER A 178 12.55 -0.49 -1.74
N ASP A 179 13.02 -1.05 -2.86
CA ASP A 179 14.36 -0.86 -3.39
C ASP A 179 14.35 -0.94 -4.93
N LEU A 180 15.46 -0.53 -5.53
CA LEU A 180 15.66 -0.69 -6.97
C LEU A 180 16.58 -1.88 -7.24
N GLN A 181 16.33 -2.55 -8.35
CA GLN A 181 17.27 -3.46 -8.97
C GLN A 181 17.67 -2.90 -10.34
N SER A 182 18.95 -2.86 -10.66
CA SER A 182 19.47 -2.34 -11.93
C SER A 182 20.41 -3.34 -12.58
N VAL A 183 20.17 -3.64 -13.85
CA VAL A 183 21.01 -4.51 -14.68
C VAL A 183 21.28 -3.89 -16.06
N THR A 184 22.36 -4.33 -16.69
CA THR A 184 22.79 -3.89 -18.03
C THR A 184 22.18 -4.75 -19.15
N GLY A 185 21.69 -5.94 -18.78
CA GLY A 185 21.30 -7.06 -19.65
C GLY A 185 22.43 -7.66 -20.47
N LEU A 186 23.67 -7.45 -20.02
CA LEU A 186 24.84 -8.20 -20.47
C LEU A 186 25.23 -9.29 -19.46
N GLU A 187 24.55 -9.34 -18.32
CA GLU A 187 24.73 -10.36 -17.30
C GLU A 187 24.24 -11.73 -17.79
N SER A 188 25.04 -12.78 -17.57
CA SER A 188 24.57 -14.17 -17.72
C SER A 188 23.86 -14.65 -16.45
N GLU A 189 23.16 -15.77 -16.53
CA GLU A 189 22.52 -16.39 -15.37
C GLU A 189 23.56 -16.78 -14.29
N GLU A 190 24.72 -17.32 -14.68
CA GLU A 190 25.80 -17.61 -13.74
C GLU A 190 26.36 -16.33 -13.09
N TYR A 191 26.42 -15.23 -13.83
CA TYR A 191 26.87 -13.94 -13.31
C TYR A 191 25.89 -13.41 -12.25
N MET A 192 24.59 -13.45 -12.55
CA MET A 192 23.52 -13.01 -11.65
C MET A 192 23.42 -13.87 -10.37
N ASN A 193 23.80 -15.15 -10.45
CA ASN A 193 23.77 -16.05 -9.30
C ASN A 193 24.97 -15.87 -8.34
N ASP A 194 26.00 -15.10 -8.71
CA ASP A 194 27.14 -14.83 -7.83
C ASP A 194 26.99 -13.47 -7.11
N SER A 195 26.77 -13.53 -5.79
CA SER A 195 26.67 -12.33 -4.94
C SER A 195 27.89 -11.40 -5.01
N ALA A 196 29.09 -11.91 -5.36
CA ALA A 196 30.28 -11.09 -5.51
C ALA A 196 30.21 -10.12 -6.71
N ASN A 197 29.32 -10.37 -7.66
CA ASN A 197 29.11 -9.53 -8.85
C ASN A 197 28.15 -8.37 -8.64
N HIS A 198 27.56 -8.26 -7.46
CA HIS A 198 26.57 -7.24 -7.13
C HIS A 198 27.16 -6.22 -6.14
N GLU A 199 26.64 -5.01 -6.19
CA GLU A 199 26.90 -3.97 -5.21
C GLU A 199 25.61 -3.26 -4.81
N VAL A 200 25.66 -2.51 -3.71
CA VAL A 200 24.51 -1.78 -3.19
C VAL A 200 24.87 -0.31 -3.08
N TRP A 201 24.14 0.52 -3.81
CA TRP A 201 24.27 1.98 -3.73
C TRP A 201 23.01 2.60 -3.12
N SER A 202 23.09 3.87 -2.74
CA SER A 202 21.88 4.66 -2.47
C SER A 202 21.26 5.14 -3.77
N VAL A 203 19.95 5.36 -3.78
CA VAL A 203 19.23 6.01 -4.89
C VAL A 203 19.88 7.33 -5.28
N ASP A 204 20.29 8.16 -4.32
CA ASP A 204 20.98 9.43 -4.59
C ASP A 204 22.29 9.22 -5.35
N SER A 205 23.09 8.22 -4.96
CA SER A 205 24.36 7.90 -5.63
C SER A 205 24.13 7.37 -7.04
N PHE A 206 23.11 6.52 -7.20
CA PHE A 206 22.72 5.93 -8.47
C PHE A 206 22.20 6.99 -9.45
N VAL A 207 21.29 7.87 -9.01
CA VAL A 207 20.77 8.97 -9.82
C VAL A 207 21.87 10.01 -10.11
N ALA A 208 22.78 10.27 -9.17
CA ALA A 208 23.92 11.14 -9.45
C ALA A 208 24.84 10.58 -10.55
N ARG A 209 25.02 9.25 -10.60
CA ARG A 209 25.82 8.58 -11.64
C ARG A 209 25.09 8.47 -12.98
N PHE A 210 23.77 8.21 -12.96
CA PHE A 210 22.93 8.03 -14.14
C PHE A 210 21.72 8.98 -14.11
N PRO A 211 21.89 10.30 -14.30
CA PRO A 211 20.82 11.28 -14.08
C PRO A 211 19.57 11.08 -14.93
N TRP A 212 19.70 10.45 -16.09
CA TRP A 212 18.61 10.20 -17.01
C TRP A 212 17.59 9.17 -16.50
N VAL A 213 17.91 8.39 -15.45
CA VAL A 213 16.97 7.45 -14.81
C VAL A 213 16.00 8.13 -13.83
N ALA A 214 16.23 9.41 -13.50
CA ALA A 214 15.57 10.10 -12.39
C ALA A 214 14.03 10.18 -12.52
N ALA A 215 13.52 10.22 -13.75
CA ALA A 215 12.08 10.24 -13.99
C ALA A 215 11.43 8.92 -13.54
N PHE A 216 11.95 7.79 -14.01
CA PHE A 216 11.49 6.46 -13.60
C PHE A 216 11.59 6.27 -12.09
N VAL A 217 12.73 6.58 -11.47
CA VAL A 217 12.91 6.40 -10.01
C VAL A 217 11.88 7.18 -9.18
N ARG A 218 11.40 8.31 -9.70
CA ARG A 218 10.38 9.15 -9.04
C ARG A 218 8.97 8.63 -9.24
N GLU A 219 8.69 8.06 -10.40
CA GLU A 219 7.33 7.77 -10.89
C GLU A 219 6.97 6.27 -10.83
N ALA A 220 7.97 5.40 -10.75
CA ALA A 220 7.80 3.95 -10.77
C ALA A 220 6.91 3.48 -9.62
N LYS A 221 6.03 2.54 -9.95
CA LYS A 221 5.21 1.78 -9.00
C LYS A 221 5.88 0.47 -8.66
N SER A 222 5.50 -0.12 -7.52
CA SER A 222 6.02 -1.43 -7.12
C SER A 222 5.73 -2.46 -8.20
N GLY A 223 6.74 -3.27 -8.54
CA GLY A 223 6.71 -4.27 -9.60
C GLY A 223 7.01 -3.74 -10.99
N GLN A 224 7.10 -2.43 -11.22
CA GLN A 224 7.39 -1.92 -12.55
C GLN A 224 8.87 -2.01 -12.92
N THR A 225 9.12 -2.39 -14.17
CA THR A 225 10.46 -2.38 -14.79
C THR A 225 10.52 -1.38 -15.92
N GLY A 226 11.44 -0.43 -15.83
CA GLY A 226 11.77 0.52 -16.89
C GLY A 226 12.88 -0.02 -17.77
N LEU A 227 12.60 -0.21 -19.05
CA LEU A 227 13.58 -0.51 -20.10
C LEU A 227 14.06 0.79 -20.76
N PHE A 228 15.37 1.03 -20.69
CA PHE A 228 16.04 2.17 -21.29
C PHE A 228 16.93 1.73 -22.44
N THR A 229 16.72 2.29 -23.63
CA THR A 229 17.53 1.95 -24.81
C THR A 229 18.74 2.86 -25.01
N ASP A 230 18.75 4.01 -24.32
CA ASP A 230 19.83 4.99 -24.35
C ASP A 230 19.80 5.89 -23.10
N ALA A 231 20.72 6.86 -23.05
CA ALA A 231 20.85 7.83 -21.96
C ALA A 231 19.98 9.09 -22.14
N SER A 232 18.95 9.07 -23.00
CA SER A 232 18.03 10.20 -23.18
C SER A 232 17.06 10.38 -22.00
N GLY A 233 16.87 9.32 -21.21
CA GLY A 233 15.88 9.24 -20.14
C GLY A 233 14.50 8.76 -20.61
N ALA A 234 14.33 8.51 -21.91
CA ALA A 234 13.16 7.80 -22.40
C ALA A 234 13.22 6.33 -21.98
N TYR A 235 12.12 5.83 -21.43
CA TYR A 235 11.95 4.42 -21.07
C TYR A 235 10.60 3.89 -21.53
N VAL A 236 10.53 2.57 -21.68
CA VAL A 236 9.29 1.82 -21.86
C VAL A 236 9.09 0.96 -20.62
N LEU A 237 7.85 0.87 -20.14
CA LEU A 237 7.52 -0.08 -19.09
C LEU A 237 7.43 -1.48 -19.70
N GLU A 238 8.20 -2.43 -19.18
CA GLU A 238 7.95 -3.85 -19.44
C GLU A 238 6.76 -4.28 -18.57
N ASP A 239 5.73 -4.81 -19.22
CA ASP A 239 4.66 -5.55 -18.55
C ASP A 239 5.12 -7.02 -18.47
N ASP A 240 5.14 -7.57 -17.25
CA ASP A 240 5.35 -9.02 -17.00
C ASP A 240 4.17 -9.87 -17.49
#